data_AF-A0A932IMS6-F1
#
_entry.id   AF-A0A932IMS6-F1
#
_cell.length_a   1.000
_cell.length_b   1.000
_cell.length_c   1.000
_cell.angle_alpha   90.00
_cell.angle_beta   90.00
_cell.angle_gamma   90.00
#
_symmetry.space_group_name_H-M   'P 1'
#
loop_
_entity.id
_entity.type
_entity.pdbx_description
1 polymer ?
#
loop_
_entity_poly.entity_id
_entity_poly.type
_entity_poly.pdbx_seq_one_letter_code
_entity_poly.pdbx_strand_id
1 'polypeptide(L)'
;MSSIQSRWDDGKGKRYSLAVIDRNQAANALRDQIEQKDSIIETEIGRARDEEDKLARFKAVRRAVAALAEREAMNADLRVIDVSGRGIPPPHDIGEIIGMLEGAASELSIGVALNGTGAQELQACMEEKLTAKGYQVEAKSVEDEDTETSVAGSFDVLIKGTVKADKRDKIAGSEVVNVSLTVKIINGKTNKVVKTVTASKKSSRGSDRAAAATAVVQLCSQKMGDIVSTIDSTFGR
;
A
#
# COMPACT_ATOMS: atom_id res chain seq x y z
N MET A 1 1.21 21.48 -26.35
CA MET A 1 -0.17 22.03 -26.42
C MET A 1 -0.89 21.37 -27.58
N SER A 2 -2.14 20.96 -27.39
CA SER A 2 -2.99 20.47 -28.49
C SER A 2 -3.70 21.64 -29.18
N SER A 3 -3.84 21.59 -30.51
CA SER A 3 -4.64 22.54 -31.28
C SER A 3 -5.76 21.82 -32.03
N ILE A 4 -6.88 22.51 -32.26
CA ILE A 4 -7.98 21.96 -33.08
C ILE A 4 -7.71 22.36 -34.53
N GLN A 5 -7.44 21.36 -35.39
CA GLN A 5 -7.15 21.57 -36.81
C GLN A 5 -8.41 21.71 -37.64
N SER A 6 -9.45 20.93 -37.32
CA SER A 6 -10.71 20.99 -38.05
C SER A 6 -11.90 20.79 -37.13
N ARG A 7 -13.02 21.37 -37.53
CA ARG A 7 -14.33 21.18 -36.92
C ARG A 7 -15.33 20.96 -38.03
N TRP A 8 -16.25 20.02 -37.86
CA TRP A 8 -17.33 19.80 -38.81
C TRP A 8 -18.61 19.33 -38.11
N ASP A 9 -19.74 19.51 -38.77
CA ASP A 9 -21.08 19.13 -38.32
C ASP A 9 -21.64 18.09 -39.30
N ASP A 10 -22.33 17.05 -38.84
CA ASP A 10 -22.92 16.03 -39.72
C ASP A 10 -24.31 16.42 -40.28
N GLY A 11 -24.81 17.61 -39.96
CA GLY A 11 -26.14 18.09 -40.37
C GLY A 11 -27.28 17.36 -39.66
N LYS A 12 -26.99 16.43 -38.75
CA LYS A 12 -27.94 15.68 -37.92
C LYS A 12 -27.82 16.05 -36.44
N GLY A 13 -27.12 17.16 -36.16
CA GLY A 13 -26.97 17.73 -34.83
C GLY A 13 -25.72 17.27 -34.07
N LYS A 14 -24.82 16.49 -34.68
CA LYS A 14 -23.52 16.15 -34.05
C LYS A 14 -22.39 16.98 -34.63
N ARG A 15 -21.54 17.45 -33.73
CA ARG A 15 -20.30 18.18 -34.06
C ARG A 15 -19.09 17.34 -33.73
N TYR A 16 -18.11 17.42 -34.61
CA TYR A 16 -16.84 16.72 -34.53
C TYR A 16 -15.71 17.74 -34.57
N SER A 17 -14.59 17.38 -33.95
CA SER A 17 -13.36 18.16 -33.99
C SER A 17 -12.14 17.26 -34.05
N LEU A 18 -11.18 17.60 -34.89
CA LEU A 18 -9.87 16.96 -34.91
C LEU A 18 -8.90 17.80 -34.09
N ALA A 19 -8.47 17.25 -32.96
CA ALA A 19 -7.36 17.81 -32.18
C ALA A 19 -6.05 17.15 -32.63
N VAL A 20 -5.00 17.95 -32.83
CA VAL A 20 -3.64 17.47 -33.10
C VAL A 20 -2.69 17.99 -32.03
N ILE A 21 -1.59 17.27 -31.84
CA ILE A 21 -0.52 17.63 -30.92
C ILE A 21 0.75 17.82 -31.73
N ASP A 22 1.51 18.89 -31.45
CA ASP A 22 2.84 19.05 -32.02
C ASP A 22 3.77 17.96 -31.47
N ARG A 23 4.26 17.11 -32.38
CA ARG A 23 5.03 15.92 -32.05
C ARG A 23 6.35 16.26 -31.37
N ASN A 24 7.06 17.30 -31.83
CA ASN A 24 8.36 17.70 -31.27
C ASN A 24 8.18 18.29 -29.87
N GLN A 25 7.16 19.13 -29.69
CA GLN A 25 6.85 19.71 -28.39
C GLN A 25 6.43 18.62 -27.39
N ALA A 26 5.61 17.65 -27.81
CA ALA A 26 5.22 16.53 -26.95
C ALA A 26 6.41 15.65 -26.59
N ALA A 27 7.30 15.36 -27.54
CA ALA A 27 8.53 14.62 -27.27
C ALA A 27 9.41 15.35 -26.25
N ASN A 28 9.62 16.65 -26.40
CA ASN A 28 10.40 17.45 -25.45
C ASN A 28 9.77 17.46 -24.05
N ALA A 29 8.45 17.63 -23.96
CA ALA A 29 7.76 17.59 -22.68
C ALA A 29 7.88 16.22 -21.98
N LEU A 30 7.96 15.11 -22.72
CA LEU A 30 8.23 13.79 -22.17
C LEU A 30 9.68 13.64 -21.71
N ARG A 31 10.64 14.19 -22.47
CA ARG A 31 12.06 14.20 -22.05
C ARG A 31 12.24 14.93 -20.73
N ASP A 32 11.65 16.12 -20.59
CA ASP A 32 11.72 16.91 -19.35
C ASP A 32 11.11 16.15 -18.15
N GLN A 33 9.99 15.44 -18.37
CA GLN A 33 9.37 14.62 -17.33
C GLN A 33 10.22 13.39 -16.97
N ILE A 34 10.84 12.74 -17.95
CA ILE A 34 11.77 11.63 -17.71
C ILE A 34 12.96 12.11 -16.88
N GLU A 35 13.56 13.25 -17.23
CA GLU A 35 14.68 13.83 -16.49
C GLU A 35 14.29 14.16 -15.03
N GLN A 36 13.08 14.68 -14.81
CA GLN A 36 12.55 14.88 -13.45
C GLN A 36 12.43 13.56 -12.69
N LYS A 37 11.96 12.47 -13.33
CA LYS A 37 11.89 11.16 -12.68
C LYS A 37 13.26 10.58 -12.41
N ASP A 38 14.19 10.71 -13.34
CA ASP A 38 15.59 10.28 -13.18
C ASP A 38 16.23 10.98 -11.95
N SER A 39 16.00 12.29 -11.77
CA SER A 39 16.46 13.02 -10.57
C SER A 39 15.82 12.54 -9.26
N ILE A 40 14.53 12.21 -9.27
CA ILE A 40 13.84 11.61 -8.10
C ILE A 40 14.45 10.26 -7.77
N ILE A 41 14.67 9.40 -8.77
CA ILE A 41 15.27 8.07 -8.59
C ILE A 41 16.65 8.20 -7.95
N GLU A 42 17.51 9.07 -8.49
CA GLU A 42 18.86 9.29 -7.96
C GLU A 42 18.83 9.78 -6.50
N THR A 43 17.95 10.75 -6.21
CA THR A 43 17.79 11.30 -4.85
C THR A 43 17.34 10.24 -3.84
N GLU A 44 16.35 9.43 -4.21
CA GLU A 44 15.81 8.41 -3.31
C GLU A 44 16.75 7.21 -3.15
N ILE A 45 17.51 6.83 -4.18
CA ILE A 45 18.59 5.83 -4.07
C ILE A 45 19.72 6.35 -3.18
N GLY A 46 20.13 7.61 -3.34
CA GLY A 46 21.11 8.25 -2.48
C GLY A 46 20.67 8.23 -1.02
N ARG A 47 19.43 8.67 -0.74
CA ARG A 47 18.84 8.59 0.60
C ARG A 47 18.83 7.18 1.15
N ALA A 48 18.47 6.18 0.34
CA ALA A 48 18.43 4.79 0.80
C ALA A 48 19.82 4.26 1.19
N ARG A 49 20.89 4.69 0.51
CA ARG A 49 22.26 4.27 0.81
C ARG A 49 22.79 4.84 2.12
N ASP A 50 22.37 6.05 2.47
CA ASP A 50 22.86 6.77 3.66
C ASP A 50 21.98 6.58 4.90
N GLU A 51 20.84 5.88 4.77
CA GLU A 51 19.84 5.76 5.84
C GLU A 51 20.05 4.54 6.73
N GLU A 52 20.09 4.78 8.05
CA GLU A 52 20.20 3.74 9.07
C GLU A 52 18.82 3.19 9.52
N ASP A 53 17.76 4.02 9.48
CA ASP A 53 16.40 3.54 9.75
C ASP A 53 15.92 2.67 8.58
N LYS A 54 15.84 1.36 8.82
CA LYS A 54 15.40 0.37 7.83
C LYS A 54 14.05 0.70 7.20
N LEU A 55 13.11 1.26 7.97
CA LEU A 55 11.80 1.66 7.43
C LEU A 55 11.93 2.87 6.51
N ALA A 56 12.76 3.85 6.88
CA ALA A 56 13.02 5.02 6.05
C ALA A 56 13.78 4.65 4.77
N ARG A 57 14.73 3.72 4.86
CA ARG A 57 15.44 3.15 3.71
C ARG A 57 14.47 2.42 2.78
N PHE A 58 13.62 1.54 3.31
CA PHE A 58 12.59 0.86 2.51
C PHE A 58 11.65 1.85 1.81
N LYS A 59 11.21 2.89 2.53
CA LYS A 59 10.40 3.99 1.95
C LYS A 59 11.09 4.67 0.79
N ALA A 60 12.38 4.99 0.93
CA ALA A 60 13.16 5.66 -0.10
C ALA A 60 13.28 4.77 -1.36
N VAL A 61 13.69 3.51 -1.21
CA VAL A 61 13.79 2.58 -2.35
C VAL A 61 12.43 2.38 -3.04
N ARG A 62 11.35 2.28 -2.27
CA ARG A 62 10.00 2.15 -2.84
C ARG A 62 9.57 3.36 -3.65
N ARG A 63 9.94 4.57 -3.23
CA ARG A 63 9.71 5.79 -4.03
C ARG A 63 10.53 5.80 -5.30
N ALA A 64 11.78 5.32 -5.25
CA ALA A 64 12.61 5.15 -6.44
C ALA A 64 11.96 4.18 -7.45
N VAL A 65 11.47 3.02 -6.98
CA VAL A 65 10.75 2.04 -7.85
C VAL A 65 9.48 2.64 -8.46
N ALA A 66 8.70 3.39 -7.68
CA ALA A 66 7.50 4.05 -8.21
C ALA A 66 7.85 5.10 -9.28
N ALA A 67 8.88 5.91 -9.06
CA ALA A 67 9.36 6.88 -10.04
C ALA A 67 9.91 6.18 -11.30
N LEU A 68 10.60 5.06 -11.14
CA LEU A 68 11.10 4.23 -12.24
C LEU A 68 9.96 3.68 -13.10
N ALA A 69 8.89 3.19 -12.49
CA ALA A 69 7.73 2.68 -13.23
C ALA A 69 7.05 3.78 -14.07
N GLU A 70 6.87 4.99 -13.50
CA GLU A 70 6.33 6.13 -14.23
C GLU A 70 7.27 6.60 -15.35
N ARG A 71 8.57 6.59 -15.07
CA ARG A 71 9.61 6.92 -16.04
C ARG A 71 9.60 5.98 -17.24
N GLU A 72 9.48 4.67 -17.02
CA GLU A 72 9.41 3.69 -18.11
C GLU A 72 8.14 3.83 -18.94
N ALA A 73 7.00 4.18 -18.33
CA ALA A 73 5.78 4.49 -19.07
C ALA A 73 5.97 5.72 -19.98
N MET A 74 6.53 6.81 -19.45
CA MET A 74 6.84 8.01 -20.24
C MET A 74 7.86 7.72 -21.36
N ASN A 75 8.84 6.86 -21.10
CA ASN A 75 9.84 6.46 -22.08
C ASN A 75 9.25 5.60 -23.21
N ALA A 76 8.26 4.76 -22.90
CA ALA A 76 7.50 4.02 -23.89
C ALA A 76 6.70 4.97 -24.80
N ASP A 77 6.01 5.96 -24.21
CA ASP A 77 5.31 6.99 -24.97
C ASP A 77 6.27 7.82 -25.85
N LEU A 78 7.45 8.15 -25.33
CA LEU A 78 8.47 8.86 -26.08
C LEU A 78 8.92 8.08 -27.32
N ARG A 79 9.05 6.76 -27.26
CA ARG A 79 9.40 5.95 -28.45
C ARG A 79 8.33 6.00 -29.54
N VAL A 80 7.06 6.21 -29.18
CA VAL A 80 5.98 6.39 -30.16
C VAL A 80 6.00 7.81 -30.72
N ILE A 81 6.16 8.80 -29.85
CA ILE A 81 6.07 10.22 -30.22
C ILE A 81 7.37 10.73 -30.85
N ASP A 82 8.54 10.17 -30.58
CA ASP A 82 9.79 10.64 -31.16
C ASP A 82 10.00 10.10 -32.58
N VAL A 83 10.47 10.96 -33.50
CA VAL A 83 10.68 10.59 -34.91
C VAL A 83 11.74 9.49 -35.04
N SER A 84 12.73 9.45 -34.15
CA SER A 84 13.77 8.41 -34.17
C SER A 84 13.29 7.05 -33.64
N GLY A 85 12.12 7.01 -32.98
CA GLY A 85 11.61 5.81 -32.31
C GLY A 85 12.41 5.42 -31.06
N ARG A 86 13.35 6.26 -30.61
CA ARG A 86 14.25 5.95 -29.49
C ARG A 86 13.75 6.57 -28.19
N GLY A 87 13.91 5.81 -27.11
CA GLY A 87 13.74 6.32 -25.75
C GLY A 87 15.05 6.81 -25.16
N ILE A 88 14.98 7.25 -23.91
CA ILE A 88 16.13 7.58 -23.07
C ILE A 88 16.54 6.31 -22.29
N PRO A 89 17.83 5.91 -22.31
CA PRO A 89 18.34 4.85 -21.44
C PRO A 89 18.17 5.22 -19.95
N PRO A 90 17.80 4.28 -19.07
CA PRO A 90 17.69 4.58 -17.64
C PRO A 90 19.09 4.85 -17.05
N PRO A 91 19.22 5.79 -16.09
CA PRO A 91 20.49 6.09 -15.44
C PRO A 91 20.96 4.98 -14.49
N HIS A 92 20.03 4.15 -14.02
CA HIS A 92 20.27 3.04 -13.11
C HIS A 92 19.74 1.73 -13.70
N ASP A 93 20.35 0.62 -13.33
CA ASP A 93 19.85 -0.70 -13.70
C ASP A 93 18.53 -1.00 -12.97
N ILE A 94 17.52 -1.44 -13.74
CA ILE A 94 16.18 -1.73 -13.19
C ILE A 94 16.26 -2.91 -12.21
N GLY A 95 17.06 -3.93 -12.53
CA GLY A 95 17.26 -5.09 -11.68
C GLY A 95 17.93 -4.73 -10.35
N GLU A 96 18.90 -3.82 -10.37
CA GLU A 96 19.53 -3.29 -9.15
C GLU A 96 18.49 -2.64 -8.22
N ILE A 97 17.66 -1.73 -8.74
CA ILE A 97 16.66 -1.02 -7.92
C ILE A 97 15.60 -2.00 -7.37
N ILE A 98 15.15 -2.96 -8.17
CA ILE A 98 14.21 -4.00 -7.71
C ILE A 98 14.86 -4.86 -6.63
N GLY A 99 16.11 -5.29 -6.82
CA GLY A 99 16.85 -6.06 -5.82
C GLY A 99 17.07 -5.29 -4.52
N MET A 100 17.33 -3.98 -4.59
CA MET A 100 17.38 -3.11 -3.41
C MET A 100 16.03 -3.08 -2.66
N LEU A 101 14.90 -3.09 -3.38
CA LEU A 101 13.58 -3.08 -2.75
C LEU A 101 13.31 -4.38 -2.02
N GLU A 102 13.58 -5.51 -2.66
CA GLU A 102 13.40 -6.85 -2.09
C GLU A 102 14.31 -7.05 -0.87
N GLY A 103 15.58 -6.65 -0.97
CA GLY A 103 16.53 -6.66 0.15
C GLY A 103 16.02 -5.82 1.31
N ALA A 104 15.64 -4.56 1.06
CA ALA A 104 15.12 -3.66 2.10
C ALA A 104 13.82 -4.18 2.75
N ALA A 105 12.94 -4.83 1.98
CA ALA A 105 11.72 -5.45 2.52
C ALA A 105 12.05 -6.64 3.44
N SER A 106 13.00 -7.48 3.03
CA SER A 106 13.40 -8.68 3.78
C SER A 106 14.12 -8.37 5.09
N GLU A 107 14.74 -7.20 5.18
CA GLU A 107 15.42 -6.75 6.40
C GLU A 107 14.49 -6.07 7.42
N LEU A 108 13.26 -5.73 7.01
CA LEU A 108 12.28 -5.01 7.82
C LEU A 108 11.55 -5.98 8.75
N SER A 109 11.75 -5.81 10.06
CA SER A 109 11.03 -6.60 11.07
C SER A 109 9.71 -5.94 11.48
N ILE A 110 8.62 -6.70 11.39
CA ILE A 110 7.28 -6.26 11.75
C ILE A 110 6.78 -7.05 12.96
N GLY A 111 6.52 -6.34 14.06
CA GLY A 111 5.84 -6.90 15.22
C GLY A 111 4.33 -6.70 15.12
N VAL A 112 3.54 -7.76 15.31
CA VAL A 112 2.07 -7.70 15.32
C VAL A 112 1.55 -8.09 16.70
N ALA A 113 0.65 -7.27 17.25
CA ALA A 113 -0.08 -7.57 18.47
C ALA A 113 -1.53 -7.08 18.40
N LEU A 114 -2.45 -8.03 18.36
CA LEU A 114 -3.89 -7.77 18.41
C LEU A 114 -4.48 -8.34 19.70
N ASN A 115 -5.53 -7.70 20.22
CA ASN A 115 -6.17 -8.11 21.48
C ASN A 115 -7.68 -7.99 21.41
N GLY A 116 -8.36 -8.72 22.29
CA GLY A 116 -9.82 -8.76 22.36
C GLY A 116 -10.42 -9.99 21.66
N THR A 117 -11.74 -9.99 21.51
CA THR A 117 -12.48 -11.19 21.07
C THR A 117 -12.19 -11.55 19.62
N GLY A 118 -11.55 -12.69 19.38
CA GLY A 118 -11.18 -13.16 18.04
C GLY A 118 -9.89 -12.55 17.49
N ALA A 119 -9.06 -11.98 18.38
CA ALA A 119 -7.80 -11.33 18.00
C ALA A 119 -6.75 -12.32 17.49
N GLN A 120 -6.68 -13.52 18.06
CA GLN A 120 -5.67 -14.52 17.69
C GLN A 120 -5.87 -14.99 16.24
N GLU A 121 -7.11 -15.22 15.82
CA GLU A 121 -7.44 -15.62 14.45
C GLU A 121 -7.20 -14.48 13.44
N LEU A 122 -7.51 -13.24 13.82
CA LEU A 122 -7.22 -12.08 12.97
C LEU A 122 -5.73 -11.78 12.90
N GLN A 123 -4.98 -12.04 13.98
CA GLN A 123 -3.54 -11.85 14.02
C GLN A 123 -2.86 -12.86 13.10
N ALA A 124 -3.17 -14.16 13.22
CA ALA A 124 -2.64 -15.19 12.33
C ALA A 124 -2.96 -14.88 10.85
N CYS A 125 -4.18 -14.43 10.56
CA CYS A 125 -4.57 -14.03 9.21
C CYS A 125 -3.80 -12.81 8.69
N MET A 126 -3.47 -11.85 9.55
CA MET A 126 -2.65 -10.70 9.20
C MET A 126 -1.20 -11.11 8.95
N GLU A 127 -0.63 -11.95 9.81
CA GLU A 127 0.72 -12.50 9.70
C GLU A 127 0.90 -13.28 8.40
N GLU A 128 -0.03 -14.18 8.06
CA GLU A 128 -0.02 -14.92 6.79
C GLU A 128 0.02 -13.99 5.58
N LYS A 129 -0.81 -12.93 5.58
CA LYS A 129 -0.87 -11.99 4.46
C LYS A 129 0.34 -11.06 4.37
N LEU A 130 0.95 -10.71 5.51
CA LEU A 130 2.18 -9.92 5.56
C LEU A 130 3.40 -10.74 5.12
N THR A 131 3.51 -11.99 5.58
CA THR A 131 4.58 -12.90 5.14
C THR A 131 4.46 -13.26 3.66
N ALA A 132 3.23 -13.43 3.14
CA ALA A 132 3.00 -13.58 1.69
C ALA A 132 3.42 -12.35 0.86
N LYS A 133 3.59 -11.18 1.49
CA LYS A 133 4.14 -9.96 0.87
C LYS A 133 5.66 -9.86 0.99
N GLY A 134 6.32 -10.82 1.62
CA GLY A 134 7.78 -10.85 1.80
C GLY A 134 8.30 -10.16 3.05
N TYR A 135 7.42 -9.74 3.97
CA TYR A 135 7.83 -9.13 5.24
C TYR A 135 8.24 -10.18 6.27
N GLN A 136 9.26 -9.86 7.08
CA GLN A 136 9.60 -10.65 8.27
C GLN A 136 8.67 -10.25 9.41
N VAL A 137 7.81 -11.18 9.82
CA VAL A 137 6.81 -10.93 10.86
C VAL A 137 7.13 -11.75 12.10
N GLU A 138 7.24 -11.09 13.25
CA GLU A 138 7.37 -11.77 14.54
C GLU A 138 6.09 -11.57 15.36
N ALA A 139 5.53 -12.70 15.80
CA ALA A 139 4.39 -12.74 16.69
C ALA A 139 4.87 -12.71 18.14
N LYS A 140 4.57 -11.62 18.87
CA LYS A 140 4.73 -11.59 20.34
C LYS A 140 3.57 -10.85 20.97
N SER A 141 2.48 -11.59 21.21
CA SER A 141 1.46 -11.19 22.17
C SER A 141 1.91 -11.64 23.56
N VAL A 142 2.29 -10.69 24.43
CA VAL A 142 2.30 -10.94 25.87
C VAL A 142 0.89 -10.63 26.36
N GLU A 143 0.17 -11.66 26.78
CA GLU A 143 -1.14 -11.53 27.41
C GLU A 143 -0.95 -11.00 28.83
N ASP A 144 -1.08 -9.69 29.02
CA ASP A 144 -1.35 -9.11 30.34
C ASP A 144 -2.78 -8.59 30.34
N GLU A 145 -3.64 -9.19 31.16
CA GLU A 145 -5.10 -8.97 31.17
C GLU A 145 -5.53 -7.52 31.48
N ASP A 146 -4.61 -6.63 31.90
CA ASP A 146 -4.94 -5.27 32.37
C ASP A 146 -4.03 -4.14 31.85
N THR A 147 -3.08 -4.38 30.94
CA THR A 147 -2.20 -3.30 30.42
C THR A 147 -2.01 -3.34 28.90
N GLU A 148 -1.73 -2.16 28.32
CA GLU A 148 -1.51 -1.99 26.88
C GLU A 148 -0.61 -3.09 26.32
N THR A 149 -1.15 -3.90 25.42
CA THR A 149 -0.41 -5.03 24.85
C THR A 149 0.90 -4.54 24.28
N SER A 150 1.96 -5.04 24.88
CA SER A 150 3.33 -4.75 24.53
C SER A 150 3.85 -5.88 23.67
N VAL A 151 4.64 -5.52 22.65
CA VAL A 151 5.37 -6.49 21.84
C VAL A 151 6.77 -6.53 22.44
N ALA A 152 7.19 -7.68 22.96
CA ALA A 152 8.51 -7.81 23.57
C ALA A 152 9.61 -7.90 22.49
N GLY A 153 10.22 -6.78 22.12
CA GLY A 153 11.31 -6.75 21.15
C GLY A 153 11.52 -5.39 20.50
N SER A 154 12.60 -5.27 19.73
CA SER A 154 12.87 -4.11 18.88
C SER A 154 12.44 -4.43 17.45
N PHE A 155 11.41 -3.74 16.97
CA PHE A 155 10.87 -3.92 15.62
C PHE A 155 11.05 -2.64 14.81
N ASP A 156 11.21 -2.76 13.50
CA ASP A 156 11.22 -1.59 12.61
C ASP A 156 9.80 -0.99 12.49
N VAL A 157 8.79 -1.88 12.47
CA VAL A 157 7.37 -1.50 12.47
C VAL A 157 6.62 -2.29 13.53
N LEU A 158 5.78 -1.58 14.28
CA LEU A 158 4.85 -2.16 15.26
C LEU A 158 3.41 -1.98 14.79
N ILE A 159 2.66 -3.07 14.73
CA ILE A 159 1.25 -3.11 14.38
C ILE A 159 0.48 -3.50 15.65
N LYS A 160 -0.10 -2.51 16.32
CA LYS A 160 -0.91 -2.71 17.53
C LYS A 160 -2.38 -2.57 17.21
N GLY A 161 -3.22 -3.48 17.68
CA GLY A 161 -4.65 -3.38 17.41
C GLY A 161 -5.55 -3.96 18.49
N THR A 162 -6.82 -3.60 18.38
CA THR A 162 -7.90 -4.05 19.26
C THR A 162 -9.05 -4.55 18.41
N VAL A 163 -9.59 -5.69 18.82
CA VAL A 163 -10.76 -6.35 18.26
C VAL A 163 -11.89 -6.23 19.27
N LYS A 164 -13.00 -5.63 18.84
CA LYS A 164 -14.20 -5.47 19.67
C LYS A 164 -15.38 -6.17 19.01
N ALA A 165 -16.07 -7.00 19.76
CA ALA A 165 -17.31 -7.65 19.36
C ALA A 165 -18.49 -6.95 20.05
N ASP A 166 -19.19 -6.08 19.32
CA ASP A 166 -20.36 -5.37 19.82
C ASP A 166 -21.62 -6.18 19.51
N LYS A 167 -22.32 -6.62 20.56
CA LYS A 167 -23.67 -7.19 20.43
C LYS A 167 -24.61 -6.10 19.94
N ARG A 168 -25.45 -6.43 18.96
CA ARG A 168 -26.50 -5.55 18.46
C ARG A 168 -27.84 -6.08 18.97
N ASP A 169 -28.79 -6.23 18.07
CA ASP A 169 -30.14 -6.65 18.37
C ASP A 169 -30.48 -7.91 17.57
N LYS A 170 -31.59 -8.56 17.90
CA LYS A 170 -32.00 -9.79 17.21
C LYS A 170 -32.70 -9.49 15.89
N ILE A 171 -32.34 -10.22 14.84
CA ILE A 171 -33.05 -10.18 13.55
C ILE A 171 -33.59 -11.58 13.26
N ALA A 172 -34.92 -11.70 13.15
CA ALA A 172 -35.59 -12.97 12.88
C ALA A 172 -35.13 -14.13 13.81
N GLY A 173 -34.98 -13.84 15.10
CA GLY A 173 -34.54 -14.81 16.12
C GLY A 173 -33.05 -15.12 16.15
N SER A 174 -32.25 -14.54 15.23
CA SER A 174 -30.79 -14.66 15.24
C SER A 174 -30.13 -13.50 15.98
N GLU A 175 -29.11 -13.80 16.78
CA GLU A 175 -28.24 -12.81 17.39
C GLU A 175 -27.37 -12.14 16.32
N VAL A 176 -27.20 -10.82 16.41
CA VAL A 176 -26.37 -10.04 15.48
C VAL A 176 -25.19 -9.46 16.24
N VAL A 177 -23.99 -9.71 15.74
CA VAL A 177 -22.74 -9.18 16.30
C VAL A 177 -21.99 -8.40 15.24
N ASN A 178 -21.47 -7.23 15.62
CA ASN A 178 -20.54 -6.45 14.82
C ASN A 178 -19.13 -6.60 15.39
N VAL A 179 -18.22 -7.22 14.64
CA VAL A 179 -16.81 -7.27 15.02
C VAL A 179 -16.08 -6.12 14.33
N SER A 180 -15.33 -5.33 15.09
CA SER A 180 -14.49 -4.26 14.58
C SER A 180 -13.03 -4.51 14.95
N LEU A 181 -12.14 -4.30 13.99
CA LEU A 181 -10.69 -4.35 14.13
C LEU A 181 -10.16 -2.93 13.91
N THR A 182 -9.47 -2.38 14.91
CA THR A 182 -8.73 -1.11 14.79
C THR A 182 -7.26 -1.38 15.01
N VAL A 183 -6.43 -0.91 14.09
CA VAL A 183 -5.00 -1.17 14.05
C VAL A 183 -4.24 0.14 13.88
N LYS A 184 -3.23 0.35 14.71
CA LYS A 184 -2.26 1.44 14.64
C LYS A 184 -0.94 0.89 14.11
N ILE A 185 -0.42 1.55 13.08
CA ILE A 185 0.90 1.30 12.51
C ILE A 185 1.86 2.31 13.14
N ILE A 186 2.90 1.83 13.79
CA ILE A 186 3.83 2.61 14.59
C ILE A 186 5.24 2.38 14.04
N ASN A 187 6.01 3.45 13.83
CA ASN A 187 7.43 3.33 13.50
C ASN A 187 8.18 2.97 14.80
N GLY A 188 8.92 1.87 14.81
CA GLY A 188 9.54 1.35 16.04
C GLY A 188 10.74 2.16 16.54
N LYS A 189 11.43 2.90 15.65
CA LYS A 189 12.53 3.80 16.03
C LYS A 189 12.01 5.07 16.73
N THR A 190 10.91 5.63 16.24
CA THR A 190 10.37 6.92 16.71
C THR A 190 9.19 6.78 17.67
N ASN A 191 8.60 5.59 17.78
CA ASN A 191 7.34 5.31 18.49
C ASN A 191 6.16 6.19 18.06
N LYS A 192 6.23 6.83 16.88
CA LYS A 192 5.15 7.64 16.33
C LYS A 192 4.16 6.77 15.56
N VAL A 193 2.87 7.03 15.79
CA VAL A 193 1.81 6.44 14.97
C VAL A 193 1.91 7.04 13.57
N VAL A 194 2.16 6.18 12.59
CA VAL A 194 2.22 6.56 11.18
C VAL A 194 0.82 6.61 10.60
N LYS A 195 -0.04 5.65 10.95
CA LYS A 195 -1.41 5.57 10.45
C LYS A 195 -2.29 4.66 11.32
N THR A 196 -3.59 4.93 11.32
CA THR A 196 -4.61 4.08 11.93
C THR A 196 -5.54 3.55 10.84
N VAL A 197 -5.88 2.26 10.90
CA VAL A 197 -6.79 1.58 9.97
C VAL A 197 -7.87 0.89 10.78
N THR A 198 -9.13 1.02 10.36
CA THR A 198 -10.27 0.36 10.99
C THR A 198 -11.08 -0.39 9.96
N ALA A 199 -11.48 -1.61 10.29
CA ALA A 199 -12.42 -2.41 9.52
C ALA A 199 -13.47 -3.02 10.45
N SER A 200 -14.67 -3.28 9.93
CA SER A 200 -15.70 -3.98 10.69
C SER A 200 -16.53 -4.90 9.81
N LYS A 201 -17.12 -5.92 10.42
CA LYS A 201 -18.07 -6.80 9.76
C LYS A 201 -19.16 -7.26 10.72
N LYS A 202 -20.37 -7.29 10.19
CA LYS A 202 -21.57 -7.76 10.89
C LYS A 202 -21.90 -9.16 10.42
N SER A 203 -22.28 -10.02 11.36
CA SER A 203 -22.86 -11.31 11.03
C SER A 203 -23.99 -11.67 12.00
N SER A 204 -24.85 -12.60 11.59
CA SER A 204 -25.94 -13.11 12.40
C SER A 204 -25.92 -14.64 12.49
N ARG A 205 -26.12 -15.18 13.69
CA ARG A 205 -26.18 -16.62 13.99
C ARG A 205 -27.12 -16.88 15.17
N GLY A 206 -27.37 -18.15 15.48
CA GLY A 206 -28.18 -18.54 16.64
C GLY A 206 -27.58 -18.18 18.00
N SER A 207 -26.31 -17.76 18.08
CA SER A 207 -25.67 -17.27 19.31
C SER A 207 -24.65 -16.18 19.03
N ASP A 208 -24.40 -15.33 20.03
CA ASP A 208 -23.41 -14.25 19.97
C ASP A 208 -22.01 -14.79 19.62
N ARG A 209 -21.61 -15.92 20.22
CA ARG A 209 -20.31 -16.53 19.99
C ARG A 209 -20.16 -17.00 18.54
N ALA A 210 -21.19 -17.64 17.99
CA ALA A 210 -21.17 -18.08 16.60
C ALA A 210 -21.19 -16.90 15.61
N ALA A 211 -21.93 -15.84 15.93
CA ALA A 211 -21.98 -14.62 15.13
C ALA A 211 -20.63 -13.88 15.17
N ALA A 212 -19.99 -13.77 16.34
CA ALA A 212 -18.66 -13.17 16.47
C ALA A 212 -17.62 -13.96 15.66
N ALA A 213 -17.55 -15.28 15.82
CA ALA A 213 -16.62 -16.13 15.08
C ALA A 213 -16.82 -16.04 13.56
N THR A 214 -18.08 -16.03 13.08
CA THR A 214 -18.37 -15.84 11.66
C THR A 214 -17.90 -14.48 11.16
N ALA A 215 -18.13 -13.41 11.92
CA ALA A 215 -17.70 -12.06 11.55
C ALA A 215 -16.17 -11.94 11.50
N VAL A 216 -15.45 -12.61 12.40
CA VAL A 216 -13.97 -12.71 12.39
C VAL A 216 -13.48 -13.38 11.10
N VAL A 217 -14.05 -14.51 10.71
CA VAL A 217 -13.69 -15.19 9.45
C VAL A 217 -13.97 -14.31 8.24
N GLN A 218 -15.10 -13.59 8.23
CA GLN A 218 -15.42 -12.65 7.15
C GLN A 218 -14.46 -11.45 7.11
N LEU A 219 -14.03 -10.93 8.27
CA LEU A 219 -13.00 -9.89 8.33
C LEU A 219 -11.68 -10.37 7.73
N CYS A 220 -11.22 -11.56 8.11
CA CYS A 220 -10.00 -12.15 7.58
C CYS A 220 -10.06 -12.31 6.04
N SER A 221 -11.12 -12.97 5.55
CA SER A 221 -11.25 -13.30 4.13
C SER A 221 -11.57 -12.12 3.22
N GLN A 222 -12.38 -11.15 3.68
CA GLN A 222 -12.90 -10.06 2.83
C GLN A 222 -12.26 -8.69 3.05
N LYS A 223 -11.62 -8.47 4.21
CA LYS A 223 -11.12 -7.14 4.61
C LYS A 223 -9.63 -7.12 4.93
N MET A 224 -9.04 -8.23 5.38
CA MET A 224 -7.63 -8.23 5.77
C MET A 224 -6.68 -7.93 4.59
N GLY A 225 -7.02 -8.35 3.37
CA GLY A 225 -6.26 -7.96 2.17
C GLY A 225 -6.18 -6.45 1.97
N ASP A 226 -7.30 -5.74 2.14
CA ASP A 226 -7.37 -4.28 2.06
C ASP A 226 -6.53 -3.62 3.17
N ILE A 227 -6.57 -4.18 4.40
CA ILE A 227 -5.79 -3.69 5.53
C ILE A 227 -4.30 -3.84 5.27
N VAL A 228 -3.85 -5.03 4.82
CA VAL A 228 -2.44 -5.29 4.51
C VAL A 228 -1.97 -4.45 3.32
N SER A 229 -2.81 -4.23 2.31
CA SER A 229 -2.53 -3.28 1.23
C SER A 229 -2.41 -1.84 1.75
N THR A 230 -3.20 -1.47 2.75
CA THR A 230 -3.11 -0.16 3.41
C THR A 230 -1.83 -0.03 4.24
N ILE A 231 -1.42 -1.08 4.94
CA ILE A 231 -0.14 -1.13 5.66
C ILE A 231 1.02 -0.96 4.67
N ASP A 232 1.02 -1.77 3.62
CA ASP A 232 2.01 -1.75 2.55
C ASP A 232 2.12 -0.35 1.92
N SER A 233 1.00 0.25 1.49
CA SER A 233 1.01 1.61 0.92
C SER A 233 1.45 2.70 1.90
N THR A 234 1.34 2.48 3.22
CA THR A 234 1.86 3.41 4.24
C THR A 234 3.38 3.45 4.25
N PHE A 235 4.03 2.36 3.81
CA PHE A 235 5.46 2.31 3.58
C PHE A 235 5.87 2.88 2.21
N GLY A 236 4.93 3.08 1.28
CA GLY A 236 5.19 3.75 0.00
C GLY A 236 4.99 5.26 0.00
N ARG A 237 4.23 5.78 0.97
CA ARG A 237 4.02 7.23 1.17
C ARG A 237 5.13 7.84 2.02
#